data_AF-A0A350UVH2-F1
#
_entry.id   AF-A0A350UVH2-F1
#
_cell.length_a   1.000
_cell.length_b   1.000
_cell.length_c   1.000
_cell.angle_alpha   90.00
_cell.angle_beta   90.00
_cell.angle_gamma   90.00
#
_symmetry.space_group_name_H-M   'P 1'
#
loop_
_entity.id
_entity.type
_entity.pdbx_description
1 polymer ?
#
loop_
_entity_poly.entity_id
_entity_poly.type
_entity_poly.pdbx_seq_one_letter_code
_entity_poly.pdbx_strand_id
1 'polypeptide(L)'
;MAETKPTSKKPAPAKKAAPELKPFVDNGDGTVTDPNSGLIWKKTDAWLDARKFYTWQAHREYVDKVNKEKFAGYDNWRIPSKAEATTLVDKTGTKQCEDKNGTMFPLDPLFDAGCVANTWISECSDDKIIRFDLKIGVDTPYPGQDVWGSIRLVSKPGEASATMGAEPVAKPATEVAKPAAQAEAPAASAAPAASSKPAGSVPRPVKRVLSDEDKAVFKARAKAWAAEKKK
;
A
#
# COMPACT_ATOMS: atom_id res chain seq x y z
N MET A 1 3.19 -16.41 -66.89
CA MET A 1 3.10 -14.96 -66.65
C MET A 1 1.98 -14.70 -65.65
N ALA A 2 2.30 -14.61 -64.36
CA ALA A 2 1.46 -13.98 -63.33
C ALA A 2 2.29 -13.89 -62.04
N GLU A 3 3.29 -13.01 -62.04
CA GLU A 3 3.96 -12.59 -60.81
C GLU A 3 2.96 -11.78 -59.97
N THR A 4 2.65 -12.28 -58.78
CA THR A 4 1.87 -11.55 -57.78
C THR A 4 2.81 -10.76 -56.89
N LYS A 5 2.65 -9.43 -56.98
CA LYS A 5 3.34 -8.36 -56.28
C LYS A 5 3.24 -8.50 -54.74
N PRO A 6 4.31 -8.31 -53.96
CA PRO A 6 4.22 -8.31 -52.51
C PRO A 6 3.56 -7.02 -51.99
N THR A 7 2.56 -7.18 -51.13
CA THR A 7 1.82 -6.13 -50.44
C THR A 7 2.71 -5.46 -49.37
N SER A 8 2.99 -4.18 -49.55
CA SER A 8 3.70 -3.34 -48.59
C SER A 8 2.96 -3.26 -47.25
N LYS A 9 3.58 -3.78 -46.18
CA LYS A 9 3.15 -3.54 -44.81
C LYS A 9 3.34 -2.06 -44.47
N LYS A 10 2.23 -1.37 -44.22
CA LYS A 10 2.19 -0.01 -43.65
C LYS A 10 2.85 -0.02 -42.26
N PRO A 11 3.82 0.88 -41.96
CA PRO A 11 4.39 0.96 -40.61
C PRO A 11 3.31 1.42 -39.63
N ALA A 12 3.19 0.71 -38.50
CA ALA A 12 2.39 1.16 -37.38
C ALA A 12 2.92 2.51 -36.86
N PRO A 13 2.06 3.45 -36.43
CA PRO A 13 2.51 4.74 -35.94
C PRO A 13 3.37 4.53 -34.68
N ALA A 14 4.61 4.99 -34.72
CA ALA A 14 5.49 5.06 -33.57
C ALA A 14 4.75 5.81 -32.45
N LYS A 15 4.52 5.13 -31.32
CA LYS A 15 4.10 5.80 -30.08
C LYS A 15 5.10 6.92 -29.84
N LYS A 16 4.61 8.17 -29.76
CA LYS A 16 5.38 9.35 -29.38
C LYS A 16 6.29 8.97 -28.21
N ALA A 17 7.60 9.14 -28.39
CA ALA A 17 8.57 8.96 -27.33
C ALA A 17 8.12 9.81 -26.14
N ALA A 18 7.73 9.14 -25.05
CA ALA A 18 7.54 9.80 -23.78
C ALA A 18 8.86 10.52 -23.43
N PRO A 19 8.82 11.70 -22.78
CA PRO A 19 10.05 12.35 -22.36
C PRO A 19 10.92 11.35 -21.60
N GLU A 20 12.18 11.20 -22.02
CA GLU A 20 13.13 10.26 -21.44
C GLU A 20 13.45 10.70 -20.01
N LEU A 21 12.63 10.25 -19.06
CA LEU A 21 12.92 10.37 -17.65
C LEU A 21 14.10 9.45 -17.32
N LYS A 22 15.05 9.97 -16.55
CA LYS A 22 16.18 9.18 -16.07
C LYS A 22 15.65 8.00 -15.24
N PRO A 23 16.19 6.78 -15.39
CA PRO A 23 15.76 5.64 -14.59
C PRO A 23 16.06 5.88 -13.11
N PHE A 24 15.26 5.25 -12.24
CA PHE A 24 15.56 5.18 -10.81
C PHE A 24 16.92 4.52 -10.57
N VAL A 25 17.59 4.91 -9.49
CA VAL A 25 18.93 4.41 -9.12
C VAL A 25 18.83 3.74 -7.75
N ASP A 26 19.24 2.47 -7.67
CA ASP A 26 19.37 1.77 -6.40
C ASP A 26 20.67 2.21 -5.70
N ASN A 27 20.57 2.61 -4.44
CA ASN A 27 21.70 3.12 -3.65
C ASN A 27 22.47 2.00 -2.91
N GLY A 28 22.01 0.74 -2.96
CA GLY A 28 22.62 -0.41 -2.28
C GLY A 28 22.38 -0.48 -0.78
N ASP A 29 21.68 0.50 -0.19
CA ASP A 29 21.38 0.62 1.25
C ASP A 29 19.89 0.35 1.57
N GLY A 30 19.14 -0.18 0.59
CA GLY A 30 17.69 -0.38 0.70
C GLY A 30 16.87 0.86 0.33
N THR A 31 17.49 1.88 -0.29
CA THR A 31 16.82 3.04 -0.86
C THR A 31 17.01 3.15 -2.37
N VAL A 32 16.08 3.85 -3.00
CA VAL A 32 16.02 4.09 -4.44
C VAL A 32 15.90 5.59 -4.68
N THR A 33 16.87 6.18 -5.38
CA THR A 33 16.87 7.59 -5.74
C THR A 33 16.13 7.80 -7.06
N ASP A 34 15.21 8.76 -7.09
CA ASP A 34 14.63 9.30 -8.33
C ASP A 34 15.46 10.51 -8.80
N PRO A 35 16.30 10.38 -9.84
CA PRO A 35 17.11 11.48 -10.36
C PRO A 35 16.30 12.60 -11.01
N ASN A 36 15.01 12.41 -11.28
CA ASN A 36 14.15 13.43 -11.90
C ASN A 36 13.54 14.36 -10.84
N SER A 37 13.17 13.82 -9.67
CA SER A 37 12.58 14.60 -8.57
C SER A 37 13.56 14.93 -7.45
N GLY A 38 14.70 14.24 -7.39
CA GLY A 38 15.66 14.32 -6.29
C GLY A 38 15.15 13.67 -5.01
N LEU A 39 14.12 12.82 -5.11
CA LEU A 39 13.53 12.11 -3.98
C LEU A 39 14.23 10.78 -3.76
N ILE A 40 14.28 10.37 -2.50
CA ILE A 40 14.81 9.09 -2.07
C ILE A 40 13.64 8.27 -1.55
N TRP A 41 13.43 7.12 -2.14
CA TRP A 41 12.35 6.22 -1.81
C TRP A 41 12.87 5.04 -1.01
N LYS A 42 12.11 4.61 -0.01
CA LYS A 42 12.37 3.32 0.63
C LYS A 42 11.98 2.18 -0.33
N LYS A 43 12.89 1.21 -0.50
CA LYS A 43 12.67 0.07 -1.43
C LYS A 43 11.47 -0.78 -1.01
N THR A 44 11.37 -1.04 0.29
CA THR A 44 10.28 -1.76 0.94
C THR A 44 9.18 -0.82 1.46
N ASP A 45 7.97 -1.36 1.61
CA ASP A 45 6.83 -0.70 2.25
C ASP A 45 6.55 -1.31 3.64
N ALA A 46 5.63 -0.71 4.40
CA ALA A 46 5.28 -1.14 5.76
C ALA A 46 4.88 -2.63 5.85
N TRP A 47 4.26 -3.17 4.80
CA TRP A 47 3.93 -4.58 4.72
C TRP A 47 5.18 -5.47 4.63
N LEU A 48 6.17 -5.11 3.82
CA LEU A 48 7.39 -5.91 3.69
C LEU A 48 8.21 -5.87 4.98
N ASP A 49 8.25 -4.73 5.66
CA ASP A 49 9.01 -4.56 6.89
C ASP A 49 8.35 -5.19 8.12
N ALA A 50 7.05 -4.96 8.30
CA ALA A 50 6.34 -5.29 9.54
C ALA A 50 5.22 -6.33 9.35
N ARG A 51 4.94 -6.75 8.10
CA ARG A 51 3.81 -7.64 7.75
C ARG A 51 2.47 -7.16 8.32
N LYS A 52 2.33 -5.83 8.43
CA LYS A 52 1.20 -5.15 9.06
C LYS A 52 0.69 -4.01 8.17
N PHE A 53 -0.62 -3.88 8.12
CA PHE A 53 -1.29 -2.69 7.57
C PHE A 53 -1.51 -1.67 8.68
N TYR A 54 -1.47 -0.40 8.32
CA TYR A 54 -1.70 0.71 9.23
C TYR A 54 -2.94 1.48 8.76
N THR A 55 -3.77 1.89 9.72
CA THR A 55 -4.79 2.90 9.45
C THR A 55 -4.13 4.27 9.30
N TRP A 56 -4.88 5.25 8.80
CA TRP A 56 -4.38 6.62 8.76
C TRP A 56 -4.00 7.11 10.16
N GLN A 57 -4.74 6.81 11.22
CA GLN A 57 -4.39 7.29 12.57
C GLN A 57 -3.10 6.65 13.09
N ALA A 58 -2.85 5.37 12.74
CA ALA A 58 -1.67 4.63 13.15
C ALA A 58 -0.46 4.84 12.23
N HIS A 59 -0.57 5.63 11.14
CA HIS A 59 0.51 5.74 10.16
C HIS A 59 1.81 6.29 10.76
N ARG A 60 1.68 7.23 11.71
CA ARG A 60 2.82 7.88 12.36
C ARG A 60 3.68 6.89 13.13
N GLU A 61 3.09 5.84 13.70
CA GLU A 61 3.83 4.80 14.42
C GLU A 61 4.93 4.18 13.55
N TYR A 62 4.62 3.91 12.29
CA TYR A 62 5.57 3.33 11.35
C TYR A 62 6.60 4.36 10.88
N VAL A 63 6.16 5.57 10.53
CA VAL A 63 7.06 6.66 10.11
C VAL A 63 8.08 6.98 11.21
N ASP A 64 7.61 7.16 12.44
CA ASP A 64 8.44 7.44 13.62
C ASP A 64 9.40 6.30 13.93
N LYS A 65 8.97 5.05 13.75
CA LYS A 65 9.84 3.89 13.91
C LYS A 65 11.01 3.95 12.93
N VAL A 66 10.73 4.13 11.64
CA VAL A 66 11.77 4.17 10.60
C VAL A 66 12.72 5.36 10.79
N ASN A 67 12.19 6.52 11.23
CA ASN A 67 13.01 7.69 11.55
C ASN A 67 13.90 7.47 12.79
N LYS A 68 13.38 6.81 13.83
CA LYS A 68 14.18 6.44 15.02
C LYS A 68 15.29 5.46 14.69
N GLU A 69 15.04 4.53 13.77
CA GLU A 69 16.03 3.58 13.27
C GLU A 69 17.08 4.23 12.36
N LYS A 70 16.88 5.49 11.94
CA LYS A 70 17.71 6.22 10.98
C LYS A 70 17.99 5.39 9.73
N PHE A 71 16.93 4.81 9.16
CA PHE A 71 17.05 3.90 8.04
C PHE A 71 17.83 4.55 6.89
N ALA A 72 18.86 3.85 6.38
CA ALA A 72 19.81 4.33 5.37
C ALA A 72 20.50 5.66 5.72
N GLY A 73 20.61 6.00 7.01
CA GLY A 73 21.21 7.25 7.48
C GLY A 73 20.25 8.46 7.47
N TYR A 74 18.97 8.26 7.13
CA TYR A 74 17.95 9.31 7.07
C TYR A 74 16.98 9.21 8.25
N ASP A 75 16.64 10.35 8.85
CA ASP A 75 15.65 10.50 9.94
C ASP A 75 14.45 11.40 9.57
N ASN A 76 14.34 11.71 8.27
CA ASN A 76 13.33 12.58 7.68
C ASN A 76 12.42 11.84 6.70
N TRP A 77 12.16 10.56 6.94
CA TRP A 77 11.17 9.78 6.22
C TRP A 77 9.77 10.33 6.49
N ARG A 78 9.00 10.52 5.42
CA ARG A 78 7.61 10.97 5.46
C ARG A 78 6.74 10.21 4.47
N ILE A 79 5.44 10.38 4.61
CA ILE A 79 4.47 9.92 3.61
C ILE A 79 4.61 10.78 2.34
N PRO A 80 4.55 10.18 1.14
CA PRO A 80 4.60 10.93 -0.11
C PRO A 80 3.35 11.76 -0.33
N SER A 81 3.48 12.86 -1.06
CA SER A 81 2.33 13.55 -1.65
C SER A 81 1.77 12.79 -2.85
N LYS A 82 0.56 13.12 -3.28
CA LYS A 82 -0.06 12.57 -4.50
C LYS A 82 0.83 12.77 -5.72
N ALA A 83 1.43 13.95 -5.85
CA ALA A 83 2.31 14.28 -6.97
C ALA A 83 3.53 13.35 -6.99
N GLU A 84 4.15 13.12 -5.84
CA GLU A 84 5.30 12.22 -5.67
C GLU A 84 4.90 10.75 -5.87
N ALA A 85 3.79 10.30 -5.29
CA ALA A 85 3.30 8.93 -5.47
C ALA A 85 2.96 8.63 -6.95
N THR A 86 2.54 9.64 -7.71
CA THR A 86 2.27 9.50 -9.15
C THR A 86 3.56 9.30 -9.96
N THR A 87 4.72 9.75 -9.49
CA THR A 87 5.99 9.53 -10.22
C THR A 87 6.47 8.09 -10.13
N LEU A 88 6.05 7.34 -9.11
CA LEU A 88 6.32 5.90 -8.98
C LEU A 88 5.59 5.06 -10.02
N VAL A 89 4.45 5.53 -10.52
CA VAL A 89 3.60 4.77 -11.44
C VAL A 89 4.20 4.84 -12.84
N ASP A 90 4.68 3.71 -13.34
CA ASP A 90 5.22 3.61 -14.70
C ASP A 90 4.09 3.67 -15.74
N LYS A 91 3.86 4.85 -16.30
CA LYS A 91 2.86 5.05 -17.37
C LYS A 91 3.28 4.47 -18.71
N THR A 92 4.55 4.03 -18.85
CA THR A 92 5.03 3.43 -20.10
C THR A 92 4.59 1.98 -20.26
N GLY A 93 4.26 1.31 -19.14
CA GLY A 93 3.88 -0.11 -19.11
C GLY A 93 5.07 -1.04 -19.33
N THR A 94 6.30 -0.52 -19.25
CA THR A 94 7.54 -1.27 -19.47
C THR A 94 8.02 -1.90 -18.17
N LYS A 95 7.74 -1.25 -17.04
CA LYS A 95 8.18 -1.67 -15.71
C LYS A 95 7.02 -2.26 -14.93
N GLN A 96 7.25 -3.41 -14.31
CA GLN A 96 6.26 -4.06 -13.48
C GLN A 96 6.92 -4.68 -12.25
N CYS A 97 6.22 -4.59 -11.12
CA CYS A 97 6.57 -5.24 -9.86
C CYS A 97 5.41 -6.14 -9.42
N GLU A 98 5.71 -7.26 -8.77
CA GLU A 98 4.70 -8.17 -8.23
C GLU A 98 4.21 -7.65 -6.88
N ASP A 99 2.90 -7.54 -6.69
CA ASP A 99 2.32 -7.17 -5.39
C ASP A 99 2.25 -8.37 -4.42
N LYS A 100 1.86 -8.13 -3.16
CA LYS A 100 1.67 -9.19 -2.15
C LYS A 100 0.74 -10.35 -2.58
N ASN A 101 -0.11 -10.13 -3.59
CA ASN A 101 -1.11 -11.06 -4.10
C ASN A 101 -0.65 -11.77 -5.38
N GLY A 102 0.57 -11.53 -5.86
CA GLY A 102 1.06 -12.08 -7.14
C GLY A 102 0.56 -11.30 -8.36
N THR A 103 -0.01 -10.11 -8.17
CA THR A 103 -0.51 -9.27 -9.26
C THR A 103 0.55 -8.28 -9.69
N MET A 104 0.91 -8.30 -10.97
CA MET A 104 1.83 -7.32 -11.53
C MET A 104 1.19 -5.93 -11.61
N PHE A 105 1.93 -4.90 -11.21
CA PHE A 105 1.48 -3.51 -11.28
C PHE A 105 2.63 -2.59 -11.75
N PRO A 106 2.32 -1.42 -12.35
CA PRO A 106 3.29 -0.54 -13.01
C PRO A 106 4.19 0.19 -12.01
N LEU A 107 5.14 -0.53 -11.44
CA LEU A 107 6.16 -0.04 -10.53
C LEU A 107 7.53 -0.55 -10.98
N ASP A 108 8.57 0.22 -10.72
CA ASP A 108 9.95 -0.16 -11.06
C ASP A 108 10.35 -1.47 -10.34
N PRO A 109 10.89 -2.49 -11.03
CA PRO A 109 11.37 -3.72 -10.39
C PRO A 109 12.58 -3.51 -9.47
N LEU A 110 13.15 -2.29 -9.42
CA LEU A 110 14.07 -1.89 -8.36
C LEU A 110 13.44 -1.88 -6.98
N PHE A 111 12.10 -1.79 -6.87
CA PHE A 111 11.39 -1.97 -5.61
C PHE A 111 11.19 -3.45 -5.29
N ASP A 112 11.20 -3.79 -4.01
CA ASP A 112 11.08 -5.19 -3.59
C ASP A 112 9.71 -5.79 -3.95
N ALA A 113 9.75 -6.99 -4.53
CA ALA A 113 8.56 -7.75 -4.87
C ALA A 113 7.77 -8.15 -3.61
N GLY A 114 6.46 -8.28 -3.77
CA GLY A 114 5.54 -8.55 -2.67
C GLY A 114 5.12 -7.29 -1.89
N CYS A 115 5.52 -6.10 -2.35
CA CYS A 115 5.04 -4.83 -1.81
C CYS A 115 3.55 -4.62 -2.09
N VAL A 116 2.95 -3.67 -1.39
CA VAL A 116 1.52 -3.39 -1.56
C VAL A 116 1.35 -2.24 -2.55
N ALA A 117 0.47 -2.44 -3.52
CA ALA A 117 0.18 -1.43 -4.54
C ALA A 117 -0.69 -0.26 -4.05
N ASN A 118 -0.88 -0.12 -2.73
CA ASN A 118 -1.58 1.03 -2.17
C ASN A 118 -0.72 1.68 -1.09
N THR A 119 -0.78 3.01 -1.03
CA THR A 119 -0.05 3.80 -0.05
C THR A 119 -0.92 4.95 0.46
N TRP A 120 -0.67 5.36 1.69
CA TRP A 120 -1.13 6.65 2.19
C TRP A 120 -0.42 7.80 1.47
N ILE A 121 -1.09 8.95 1.42
CA ILE A 121 -0.57 10.19 0.85
C ILE A 121 -0.76 11.35 1.83
N SER A 122 0.04 12.40 1.70
CA SER A 122 -0.01 13.59 2.56
C SER A 122 -1.35 14.33 2.55
N GLU A 123 -2.14 14.16 1.50
CA GLU A 123 -3.45 14.77 1.29
C GLU A 123 -4.57 14.06 2.07
N CYS A 124 -4.27 12.91 2.67
CA CYS A 124 -5.17 12.24 3.60
C CYS A 124 -5.26 13.04 4.91
N SER A 125 -6.45 13.12 5.50
CA SER A 125 -6.70 13.80 6.78
C SER A 125 -7.67 12.98 7.63
N ASP A 126 -7.80 13.35 8.91
CA ASP A 126 -8.70 12.66 9.85
C ASP A 126 -10.18 12.80 9.45
N ASP A 127 -10.55 13.79 8.65
CA ASP A 127 -11.92 13.91 8.11
C ASP A 127 -12.08 13.20 6.75
N LYS A 128 -11.00 13.16 5.97
CA LYS A 128 -10.99 12.64 4.60
C LYS A 128 -9.88 11.62 4.43
N ILE A 129 -10.25 10.35 4.61
CA ILE A 129 -9.33 9.26 4.35
C ILE A 129 -9.14 9.08 2.84
N ILE A 130 -7.91 9.27 2.36
CA ILE A 130 -7.53 9.11 0.96
C ILE A 130 -6.40 8.10 0.85
N ARG A 131 -6.59 7.10 -0.01
CA ARG A 131 -5.57 6.12 -0.34
C ARG A 131 -5.19 6.22 -1.81
N PHE A 132 -3.90 6.21 -2.09
CA PHE A 132 -3.40 6.20 -3.46
C PHE A 132 -3.19 4.77 -3.94
N ASP A 133 -3.71 4.45 -5.11
CA ASP A 133 -3.55 3.16 -5.76
C ASP A 133 -2.48 3.27 -6.86
N LEU A 134 -1.34 2.61 -6.65
CA LEU A 134 -0.21 2.56 -7.57
C LEU A 134 -0.49 1.69 -8.81
N LYS A 135 -1.56 0.86 -8.81
CA LYS A 135 -1.95 0.08 -10.01
C LYS A 135 -2.51 0.98 -11.10
N ILE A 136 -3.30 1.97 -10.69
CA ILE A 136 -4.02 2.88 -11.61
C ILE A 136 -3.53 4.33 -11.53
N GLY A 137 -2.75 4.68 -10.51
CA GLY A 137 -2.26 6.05 -10.27
C GLY A 137 -3.36 7.02 -9.83
N VAL A 138 -4.33 6.54 -9.04
CA VAL A 138 -5.51 7.33 -8.62
C VAL A 138 -5.60 7.37 -7.10
N ASP A 139 -5.86 8.56 -6.55
CA ASP A 139 -6.28 8.74 -5.17
C ASP A 139 -7.78 8.47 -5.03
N THR A 140 -8.13 7.57 -4.13
CA THR A 140 -9.52 7.20 -3.87
C THR A 140 -9.90 7.63 -2.46
N PRO A 141 -10.93 8.47 -2.29
CA PRO A 141 -11.48 8.77 -0.98
C PRO A 141 -12.30 7.58 -0.47
N TYR A 142 -12.19 7.29 0.82
CA TYR A 142 -12.91 6.20 1.46
C TYR A 142 -13.90 6.71 2.50
N PRO A 143 -15.10 6.12 2.60
CA PRO A 143 -16.01 6.40 3.68
C PRO A 143 -15.50 5.75 4.97
N GLY A 144 -15.25 6.57 5.98
CA GLY A 144 -14.88 6.11 7.32
C GLY A 144 -13.38 6.06 7.58
N GLN A 145 -13.07 5.82 8.86
CA GLN A 145 -11.74 5.94 9.46
C GLN A 145 -10.98 4.62 9.56
N ASP A 146 -11.69 3.48 9.44
CA ASP A 146 -11.14 2.12 9.56
C ASP A 146 -10.66 1.57 8.20
N VAL A 147 -9.84 2.36 7.52
CA VAL A 147 -9.27 1.97 6.23
C VAL A 147 -7.83 1.56 6.48
N TRP A 148 -7.50 0.35 6.05
CA TRP A 148 -6.19 -0.25 6.25
C TRP A 148 -5.38 -0.18 4.96
N GLY A 149 -4.15 0.31 5.05
CA GLY A 149 -3.26 0.50 3.91
C GLY A 149 -1.80 0.24 4.27
N SER A 150 -0.97 0.02 3.26
CA SER A 150 0.48 0.06 3.47
C SER A 150 0.99 1.49 3.40
N ILE A 151 2.22 1.70 3.83
CA ILE A 151 2.90 3.00 3.79
C ILE A 151 4.19 2.82 3.02
N ARG A 152 4.34 3.58 1.93
CA ARG A 152 5.66 3.90 1.37
C ARG A 152 6.18 5.17 2.00
N LEU A 153 7.50 5.23 2.14
CA LEU A 153 8.20 6.37 2.68
C LEU A 153 9.06 7.02 1.61
N VAL A 154 9.07 8.34 1.64
CA VAL A 154 9.92 9.19 0.83
C VAL A 154 10.73 10.09 1.76
N SER A 155 11.97 10.36 1.39
CA SER A 155 12.85 11.34 2.01
C SER A 155 13.41 12.25 0.92
N LYS A 156 13.77 13.48 1.31
CA LYS A 156 14.45 14.43 0.44
C LYS A 156 15.70 14.96 1.16
N PRO A 157 16.90 14.83 0.58
CA PRO A 157 18.11 15.36 1.18
C PRO A 157 18.00 16.89 1.33
N GLY A 158 18.18 17.39 2.56
CA GLY A 158 18.06 18.81 2.89
C GLY A 158 16.67 19.26 3.37
N GLU A 159 15.65 18.41 3.30
CA GLU A 159 14.36 18.67 3.95
C GLU A 159 14.48 18.22 5.40
N ALA A 160 14.51 19.16 6.36
CA ALA A 160 14.47 18.83 7.77
C ALA A 160 13.23 17.96 8.05
N SER A 161 13.37 16.96 8.92
CA SER A 161 12.27 16.06 9.32
C SER A 161 11.05 16.89 9.70
N ALA A 162 10.07 16.97 8.79
CA ALA A 162 8.91 17.81 8.99
C ALA A 162 8.09 17.17 10.11
N THR A 163 8.13 17.76 11.31
CA THR A 163 7.08 17.60 12.30
C THR A 163 5.76 17.99 11.62
N MET A 164 5.04 17.00 11.08
CA MET A 164 3.68 17.17 10.58
C MET A 164 2.77 17.50 11.77
N GLY A 165 2.72 18.78 12.07
CA GLY A 165 1.99 19.41 13.16
C GLY A 165 2.03 20.93 12.97
N ALA A 166 1.52 21.39 11.82
CA ALA A 166 1.28 22.80 11.56
C ALA A 166 -0.08 22.94 10.86
N GLU A 167 -1.15 22.82 11.63
CA GLU A 167 -2.37 23.57 11.34
C GLU A 167 -2.03 25.06 11.26
N PRO A 168 -2.56 25.81 10.28
CA PRO A 168 -2.41 27.26 10.26
C PRO A 168 -3.22 27.87 11.43
N VAL A 169 -2.53 28.70 12.20
CA VAL A 169 -2.96 29.31 13.46
C VAL A 169 -4.10 30.31 13.28
N ALA A 170 -5.15 30.20 14.12
CA ALA A 170 -5.90 31.35 14.63
C ALA A 170 -6.36 31.09 16.09
N LYS A 171 -5.83 31.89 17.02
CA LYS A 171 -6.15 31.97 18.47
C LYS A 171 -7.34 32.94 18.72
N PRO A 172 -7.87 33.17 19.96
CA PRO A 172 -7.49 32.62 21.27
C PRO A 172 -8.64 32.11 22.18
N ALA A 173 -8.25 31.25 23.12
CA ALA A 173 -8.67 31.11 24.52
C ALA A 173 -10.13 31.38 24.95
N THR A 174 -10.76 30.34 25.52
CA THR A 174 -11.35 30.45 26.87
C THR A 174 -11.23 29.11 27.60
N GLU A 175 -10.55 29.21 28.74
CA GLU A 175 -10.39 28.29 29.86
C GLU A 175 -11.73 27.98 30.53
N VAL A 176 -12.09 26.71 30.77
CA VAL A 176 -12.87 26.29 31.96
C VAL A 176 -12.49 24.85 32.38
N ALA A 177 -12.36 24.72 33.69
CA ALA A 177 -11.81 23.65 34.51
C ALA A 177 -12.48 22.25 34.48
N LYS A 178 -11.63 21.28 34.82
CA LYS A 178 -11.88 19.93 35.38
C LYS A 178 -12.69 20.00 36.70
N PRO A 179 -13.46 18.96 37.10
CA PRO A 179 -12.94 17.95 38.05
C PRO A 179 -13.43 16.51 37.73
N ALA A 180 -12.57 15.50 37.59
CA ALA A 180 -12.26 14.45 38.58
C ALA A 180 -13.35 14.07 39.61
N ALA A 181 -13.85 12.83 39.50
CA ALA A 181 -14.13 11.88 40.59
C ALA A 181 -14.33 10.48 39.95
N GLN A 182 -13.40 9.54 40.09
CA GLN A 182 -13.20 8.56 41.17
C GLN A 182 -13.96 7.24 40.96
N ALA A 183 -13.22 6.16 41.22
CA ALA A 183 -13.53 4.76 41.00
C ALA A 183 -14.60 4.21 41.95
N GLU A 184 -15.32 3.18 41.52
CA GLU A 184 -15.61 2.00 42.35
C GLU A 184 -16.21 0.86 41.49
N ALA A 185 -15.68 -0.35 41.67
CA ALA A 185 -16.31 -1.61 41.27
C ALA A 185 -17.29 -2.04 42.38
N PRO A 186 -18.26 -2.93 42.10
CA PRO A 186 -18.08 -4.29 42.59
C PRO A 186 -18.61 -5.38 41.65
N ALA A 187 -18.17 -6.61 41.94
CA ALA A 187 -18.51 -7.84 41.25
C ALA A 187 -19.74 -8.57 41.83
N ALA A 188 -20.32 -9.41 40.97
CA ALA A 188 -21.11 -10.64 41.22
C ALA A 188 -22.58 -10.54 41.70
N SER A 189 -23.52 -11.06 40.90
CA SER A 189 -24.21 -12.35 41.18
C SER A 189 -25.34 -12.69 40.19
N ALA A 190 -25.34 -13.94 39.73
CA ALA A 190 -26.44 -14.86 39.38
C ALA A 190 -27.51 -14.54 38.30
N ALA A 191 -27.70 -15.54 37.43
CA ALA A 191 -28.76 -15.72 36.44
C ALA A 191 -30.16 -15.97 37.05
N PRO A 192 -31.25 -15.90 36.25
CA PRO A 192 -31.87 -17.15 35.77
C PRO A 192 -32.35 -17.13 34.30
N ALA A 193 -32.91 -18.28 33.88
CA ALA A 193 -32.98 -18.80 32.52
C ALA A 193 -34.27 -18.51 31.70
N ALA A 194 -34.08 -18.59 30.38
CA ALA A 194 -34.95 -19.10 29.29
C ALA A 194 -36.37 -18.52 29.05
N SER A 195 -36.60 -17.99 27.83
CA SER A 195 -37.37 -18.69 26.76
C SER A 195 -37.52 -17.91 25.43
N SER A 196 -37.44 -18.66 24.32
CA SER A 196 -38.02 -18.48 22.96
C SER A 196 -37.59 -17.34 21.99
N LYS A 197 -36.99 -17.76 20.85
CA LYS A 197 -36.84 -17.04 19.55
C LYS A 197 -38.12 -17.19 18.68
N PRO A 198 -38.29 -16.43 17.57
CA PRO A 198 -37.69 -16.75 16.25
C PRO A 198 -37.04 -15.50 15.57
N ALA A 199 -35.78 -15.55 15.10
CA ALA A 199 -35.31 -15.99 13.77
C ALA A 199 -35.57 -14.98 12.61
N GLY A 200 -34.56 -14.14 12.34
CA GLY A 200 -34.37 -13.38 11.09
C GLY A 200 -32.89 -13.47 10.66
N SER A 201 -32.65 -13.82 9.41
CA SER A 201 -31.44 -14.48 8.88
C SER A 201 -30.14 -13.66 8.82
N VAL A 202 -29.05 -14.25 9.32
CA VAL A 202 -27.65 -13.92 8.97
C VAL A 202 -27.04 -15.15 8.26
N PRO A 203 -26.44 -15.02 7.06
CA PRO A 203 -25.75 -16.15 6.44
C PRO A 203 -24.45 -16.48 7.19
N ARG A 204 -24.34 -17.72 7.64
CA ARG A 204 -23.20 -18.30 8.39
C ARG A 204 -22.01 -18.60 7.44
N PRO A 205 -20.75 -18.57 7.91
CA PRO A 205 -19.60 -19.00 7.10
C PRO A 205 -19.73 -20.49 6.76
N VAL A 206 -19.78 -20.81 5.47
CA VAL A 206 -19.77 -22.20 4.99
C VAL A 206 -18.33 -22.69 5.04
N LYS A 207 -17.99 -23.56 5.99
CA LYS A 207 -16.78 -24.38 5.89
C LYS A 207 -16.96 -25.33 4.71
N ARG A 208 -16.35 -25.02 3.56
CA ARG A 208 -16.30 -25.95 2.43
C ARG A 208 -15.49 -27.17 2.86
N VAL A 209 -16.16 -28.30 3.01
CA VAL A 209 -15.50 -29.60 3.14
C VAL A 209 -15.00 -29.96 1.75
N LEU A 210 -13.68 -29.97 1.58
CA LEU A 210 -13.04 -30.38 0.32
C LEU A 210 -13.31 -31.88 0.11
N SER A 211 -13.94 -32.19 -1.03
CA SER A 211 -14.18 -33.59 -1.44
C SER A 211 -12.85 -34.29 -1.76
N ASP A 212 -12.84 -35.62 -1.79
CA ASP A 212 -11.64 -36.38 -2.14
C ASP A 212 -11.20 -36.12 -3.59
N GLU A 213 -12.15 -35.83 -4.47
CA GLU A 213 -11.90 -35.39 -5.85
C GLU A 213 -11.20 -34.03 -5.91
N ASP A 214 -11.60 -33.05 -5.09
CA ASP A 214 -10.91 -31.76 -5.01
C ASP A 214 -9.47 -31.94 -4.54
N LYS A 215 -9.25 -32.77 -3.52
CA LYS A 215 -7.90 -33.08 -3.00
C LYS A 215 -7.03 -33.79 -4.05
N ALA A 216 -7.62 -34.68 -4.84
CA ALA A 216 -6.94 -35.35 -5.95
C ALA A 216 -6.51 -34.35 -7.04
N VAL A 217 -7.36 -33.38 -7.37
CA VAL A 217 -7.06 -32.30 -8.33
C VAL A 217 -5.92 -31.42 -7.82
N PHE A 218 -5.94 -31.02 -6.54
CA PHE A 218 -4.84 -30.24 -5.94
C PHE A 218 -3.52 -31.01 -5.92
N LYS A 219 -3.56 -32.31 -5.60
CA LYS A 219 -2.37 -33.17 -5.58
C LYS A 219 -1.80 -33.41 -6.98
N ALA A 220 -2.66 -33.59 -7.98
CA ALA A 220 -2.25 -33.73 -9.39
C ALA A 220 -1.57 -32.45 -9.90
N ARG A 221 -2.13 -31.28 -9.56
CA ARG A 221 -1.58 -29.97 -9.93
C ARG A 221 -0.23 -29.70 -9.26
N ALA A 222 -0.09 -30.08 -7.99
CA ALA A 222 1.18 -29.98 -7.27
C ALA A 222 2.26 -30.92 -7.85
N LYS A 223 1.89 -32.14 -8.27
CA LYS A 223 2.80 -33.10 -8.89
C LYS A 223 3.24 -32.65 -10.30
N ALA A 224 2.33 -32.06 -11.08
CA ALA A 224 2.65 -31.49 -12.39
C ALA A 224 3.65 -30.32 -12.26
N TRP A 225 3.44 -29.42 -11.29
CA TRP A 225 4.36 -28.31 -11.02
C TRP A 225 5.75 -28.79 -10.57
N ALA A 226 5.81 -29.84 -9.74
CA ALA A 226 7.07 -30.43 -9.32
C ALA A 226 7.83 -31.17 -10.45
N ALA A 227 7.12 -31.67 -11.46
CA ALA A 227 7.72 -32.29 -12.63
C ALA A 227 8.27 -31.26 -13.63
N GLU A 228 7.59 -30.11 -13.78
CA GLU A 228 8.06 -28.99 -14.60
C GLU A 228 9.34 -28.34 -14.04
N LYS A 229 9.47 -28.29 -12.72
CA LYS A 229 10.65 -27.73 -12.02
C LYS A 229 11.89 -28.63 -12.02
N LYS A 230 11.79 -29.87 -12.52
CA LYS A 230 12.87 -30.87 -12.56
C LYS A 230 13.44 -31.12 -13.96
N LYS A 231 13.05 -30.31 -14.95
CA LYS A 231 13.52 -30.39 -16.34
C LYS A 231 14.31 -29.12 -16.68
#